data_AF-A0A423U4R5-F1
#
_entry.id   AF-A0A423U4R5-F1
#
_cell.length_a   1.000
_cell.length_b   1.000
_cell.length_c   1.000
_cell.angle_alpha   90.00
_cell.angle_beta   90.00
_cell.angle_gamma   90.00
#
_symmetry.space_group_name_H-M   'P 1'
#
loop_
_entity.id
_entity.type
_entity.pdbx_description
1 polymer ?
#
loop_
_entity_poly.entity_id
_entity_poly.type
_entity_poly.pdbx_seq_one_letter_code
_entity_poly.pdbx_strand_id
1 'polypeptide(L)'
;MEQPETDSEDEMPPGWEERCTADGLVFYAHHSSQTTQWQHPRTNKRKKVTGELPYGWERQITEDGKVFFVDHINHKTTYTDPRLAFAVEESNTINDLRQRFDSSSTGLQVLHGRDLTGRVAVITGANSGIGYETARTLAYHGCTVVFACRSINKAENAISKIQAQRPNASCHALHIDLASLESVRTFAQTFAIKFDRCDILILNAGVFGLPHTLTADGLETTFQVNYLSQFYLAVLLQPILSRSAPARVVFVSAEAHRFATLNEACPEEELSPPHKATYDSIIAYCNSKLCNVLTALEMQRRFGPSRLEEVMQTVKCEIISMTSTDELDAYVLSESSMFISARRFILKTCGTTTPLCCLPLLMSLVKEYAGYDSVQDLYYTRKNFKRPELQVSPHRTFEEEVSILDQMYPGGRAYCMGSVNRPDCWYLYTVSPGRSRYHPNAARQNLPHNRLGKAHREPDQTLEVLMMNLDPEKMKWFYKEVCPTAAEATKKSGIDRLIPDVMIDDFQFDPCGYSMNGLMRSVPGGYMTIHITPEPEFSYVSFETNIPQKSYKDLISRVVSTFGPQQFVLTFFKSLENGANIGVEEDNYSVPQYSDYDVDDVQICRLQGYDLTYALYNRFPS
;
A
#
# COMPACT_ATOMS: atom_id res chain seq x y z
N MET A 1 -46.11 -38.55 -19.11
CA MET A 1 -46.37 -37.26 -18.42
C MET A 1 -45.06 -36.85 -17.82
N GLU A 2 -44.28 -36.11 -18.59
CA GLU A 2 -43.04 -35.48 -18.13
C GLU A 2 -43.44 -34.25 -17.29
N GLN A 3 -42.88 -34.13 -16.10
CA GLN A 3 -42.98 -32.93 -15.29
C GLN A 3 -42.10 -31.85 -15.93
N PRO A 4 -42.52 -30.57 -15.91
CA PRO A 4 -41.72 -29.49 -16.49
C PRO A 4 -40.43 -29.29 -15.66
N GLU A 5 -39.28 -29.38 -16.32
CA GLU A 5 -37.98 -28.98 -15.75
C GLU A 5 -37.99 -27.46 -15.50
N THR A 6 -37.79 -27.06 -14.24
CA THR A 6 -37.65 -25.67 -13.84
C THR A 6 -36.21 -25.23 -14.08
N ASP A 7 -36.02 -24.36 -15.08
CA ASP A 7 -34.71 -23.89 -15.57
C ASP A 7 -34.09 -22.82 -14.64
N SER A 8 -34.02 -23.07 -13.33
CA SER A 8 -33.35 -22.16 -12.39
C SER A 8 -31.89 -22.59 -12.22
N GLU A 9 -30.92 -21.73 -12.57
CA GLU A 9 -29.48 -22.02 -12.44
C GLU A 9 -29.04 -22.33 -11.00
N ASP A 10 -29.87 -21.96 -10.01
CA ASP A 10 -29.67 -22.10 -8.57
C ASP A 10 -30.21 -23.40 -7.93
N GLU A 11 -30.81 -24.32 -8.71
CA GLU A 11 -31.37 -25.56 -8.13
C GLU A 11 -30.26 -26.57 -7.73
N MET A 12 -30.34 -27.07 -6.49
CA MET A 12 -29.34 -27.95 -5.89
C MET A 12 -29.43 -29.37 -6.46
N PRO A 13 -28.32 -30.01 -6.90
CA PRO A 13 -28.37 -31.38 -7.38
C PRO A 13 -28.80 -32.38 -6.28
N PRO A 14 -29.46 -33.50 -6.63
CA PRO A 14 -29.89 -34.49 -5.65
C PRO A 14 -28.75 -34.97 -4.75
N GLY A 15 -28.97 -34.95 -3.44
CA GLY A 15 -27.99 -35.38 -2.42
C GLY A 15 -27.06 -34.27 -1.91
N TRP A 16 -27.13 -33.06 -2.46
CA TRP A 16 -26.41 -31.88 -1.98
C TRP A 16 -27.31 -30.97 -1.13
N GLU A 17 -26.73 -30.34 -0.12
CA GLU A 17 -27.37 -29.37 0.76
C GLU A 17 -26.51 -28.11 0.87
N GLU A 18 -27.14 -26.94 0.76
CA GLU A 18 -26.48 -25.65 1.01
C GLU A 18 -26.49 -25.34 2.51
N ARG A 19 -25.32 -24.97 3.05
CA ARG A 19 -25.13 -24.62 4.45
C ARG A 19 -24.28 -23.37 4.58
N CYS A 20 -24.32 -22.76 5.76
CA CYS A 20 -23.59 -21.54 6.07
C CYS A 20 -22.75 -21.73 7.33
N THR A 21 -21.53 -21.20 7.36
CA THR A 21 -20.73 -21.12 8.59
C THR A 21 -21.21 -19.98 9.49
N ALA A 22 -20.75 -19.96 10.75
CA ALA A 22 -21.06 -18.88 11.68
C ALA A 22 -20.66 -17.48 11.15
N ASP A 23 -19.63 -17.42 10.29
CA ASP A 23 -19.08 -16.20 9.70
C ASP A 23 -19.72 -15.83 8.34
N GLY A 24 -20.80 -16.53 7.96
CA GLY A 24 -21.59 -16.21 6.76
C GLY A 24 -21.09 -16.84 5.46
N LEU A 25 -20.07 -17.73 5.50
CA LEU A 25 -19.56 -18.40 4.30
C LEU A 25 -20.45 -19.58 3.91
N VAL A 26 -20.86 -19.63 2.65
CA VAL A 26 -21.70 -20.71 2.13
C VAL A 26 -20.82 -21.88 1.70
N PHE A 27 -21.18 -23.09 2.13
CA PHE A 27 -20.58 -24.35 1.71
C PHE A 27 -21.66 -25.37 1.39
N TYR A 28 -21.33 -26.32 0.53
CA TYR A 28 -22.23 -27.34 0.02
C TYR A 28 -21.80 -28.69 0.57
N ALA A 29 -22.72 -29.41 1.21
CA ALA A 29 -22.48 -30.71 1.82
C ALA A 29 -23.19 -31.79 1.01
N HIS A 30 -22.48 -32.86 0.65
CA HIS A 30 -23.08 -34.01 -0.03
C HIS A 30 -23.35 -35.13 0.98
N HIS A 31 -24.62 -35.50 1.14
CA HIS A 31 -25.07 -36.42 2.19
C HIS A 31 -24.52 -37.84 2.04
N SER A 32 -24.39 -38.34 0.81
CA SER A 32 -24.01 -39.73 0.54
C SER A 32 -22.50 -39.96 0.66
N SER A 33 -21.68 -38.95 0.32
CA SER A 33 -20.20 -39.05 0.39
C SER A 33 -19.61 -38.40 1.64
N GLN A 34 -20.41 -37.71 2.44
CA GLN A 34 -19.98 -36.95 3.62
C GLN A 34 -18.86 -35.93 3.31
N THR A 35 -18.84 -35.39 2.10
CA THR A 35 -17.86 -34.38 1.67
C THR A 35 -18.48 -32.99 1.66
N THR A 36 -17.67 -31.98 1.92
CA THR A 36 -18.06 -30.56 1.81
C THR A 36 -17.20 -29.84 0.77
N GLN A 37 -17.75 -28.83 0.13
CA GLN A 37 -17.04 -27.96 -0.79
C GLN A 37 -17.56 -26.53 -0.74
N TRP A 38 -16.72 -25.56 -1.11
CA TRP A 38 -17.07 -24.14 -1.05
C TRP A 38 -17.71 -23.59 -2.33
N GLN A 39 -17.73 -24.39 -3.39
CA GLN A 39 -18.21 -24.01 -4.72
C GLN A 39 -19.50 -24.76 -5.02
N HIS A 40 -20.48 -24.09 -5.63
CA HIS A 40 -21.74 -24.71 -5.98
C HIS A 40 -21.49 -25.89 -6.95
N PRO A 41 -22.05 -27.09 -6.72
CA PRO A 41 -21.71 -28.29 -7.49
C PRO A 41 -22.01 -28.19 -8.99
N ARG A 42 -22.92 -27.30 -9.38
CA ARG A 42 -23.28 -27.08 -10.80
C ARG A 42 -22.63 -25.85 -11.43
N THR A 43 -22.48 -24.76 -10.68
CA THR A 43 -22.05 -23.46 -11.24
C THR A 43 -20.60 -23.12 -10.92
N ASN A 44 -19.95 -23.88 -10.02
CA ASN A 44 -18.61 -23.61 -9.47
C ASN A 44 -18.45 -22.23 -8.82
N LYS A 45 -19.54 -21.51 -8.57
CA LYS A 45 -19.51 -20.19 -7.93
C LYS A 45 -19.52 -20.33 -6.41
N ARG A 46 -18.84 -19.41 -5.72
CA ARG A 46 -18.88 -19.29 -4.26
C ARG A 46 -19.93 -18.25 -3.87
N LYS A 47 -20.57 -18.42 -2.72
CA LYS A 47 -21.56 -17.46 -2.19
C LYS A 47 -21.20 -17.07 -0.77
N LYS A 48 -21.57 -15.86 -0.38
CA LYS A 48 -21.48 -15.38 1.00
C LYS A 48 -22.77 -14.69 1.41
N VAL A 49 -23.25 -15.03 2.59
CA VAL A 49 -24.34 -14.33 3.25
C VAL A 49 -23.79 -13.02 3.83
N THR A 50 -24.39 -11.89 3.49
CA THR A 50 -24.02 -10.57 4.03
C THR A 50 -25.21 -9.90 4.71
N GLY A 51 -24.95 -9.09 5.74
CA GLY A 51 -25.97 -8.36 6.48
C GLY A 51 -26.51 -9.05 7.74
N GLU A 52 -27.38 -8.33 8.46
CA GLU A 52 -28.09 -8.82 9.66
C GLU A 52 -29.22 -9.79 9.30
N LEU A 53 -29.74 -10.52 10.30
CA LEU A 53 -30.91 -11.37 10.10
C LEU A 53 -32.12 -10.53 9.68
N PRO A 54 -33.03 -11.07 8.85
CA PRO A 54 -34.26 -10.37 8.49
C PRO A 54 -35.05 -10.00 9.75
N TYR A 55 -35.80 -8.89 9.70
CA TYR A 55 -36.60 -8.43 10.83
C TYR A 55 -37.52 -9.55 11.36
N GLY A 56 -37.47 -9.79 12.67
CA GLY A 56 -38.23 -10.85 13.34
C GLY A 56 -37.52 -12.20 13.49
N TRP A 57 -36.32 -12.36 12.90
CA TRP A 57 -35.52 -13.57 13.02
C TRP A 57 -34.45 -13.46 14.11
N GLU A 58 -34.31 -14.51 14.91
CA GLU A 58 -33.31 -14.64 15.97
C GLU A 58 -32.47 -15.91 15.77
N ARG A 59 -31.16 -15.82 16.01
CA ARG A 59 -30.26 -16.97 16.02
C ARG A 59 -30.06 -17.46 17.45
N GLN A 60 -30.25 -18.75 17.67
CA GLN A 60 -30.02 -19.43 18.95
C GLN A 60 -29.10 -20.64 18.79
N ILE A 61 -28.53 -21.12 19.90
CA ILE A 61 -27.60 -22.25 19.94
C ILE A 61 -28.08 -23.24 21.00
N THR A 62 -28.20 -24.52 20.66
CA THR A 62 -28.55 -25.58 21.63
C THR A 62 -27.38 -25.85 22.59
N GLU A 63 -27.65 -26.54 23.71
CA GLU A 63 -26.61 -26.93 24.69
C GLU A 63 -25.48 -27.77 24.07
N ASP A 64 -25.79 -28.56 23.04
CA ASP A 64 -24.87 -29.35 22.23
C ASP A 64 -24.25 -28.57 21.04
N GLY A 65 -24.34 -27.23 21.05
CA GLY A 65 -23.62 -26.34 20.14
C GLY A 65 -24.21 -26.19 18.74
N LYS A 66 -25.42 -26.70 18.49
CA LYS A 66 -26.08 -26.61 17.18
C LYS A 66 -26.80 -25.29 17.03
N VAL A 67 -26.51 -24.58 15.95
CA VAL A 67 -27.16 -23.30 15.62
C VAL A 67 -28.52 -23.56 14.97
N PHE A 68 -29.55 -22.83 15.41
CA PHE A 68 -30.87 -22.79 14.79
C PHE A 68 -31.43 -21.36 14.80
N PHE A 69 -32.44 -21.12 13.97
CA PHE A 69 -33.04 -19.81 13.75
C PHE A 69 -34.53 -19.85 14.05
N VAL A 70 -35.01 -18.84 14.79
CA VAL A 70 -36.40 -18.68 15.21
C VAL A 70 -36.99 -17.45 14.54
N ASP A 71 -38.04 -17.65 13.76
CA ASP A 71 -38.88 -16.59 13.21
C ASP A 71 -40.00 -16.29 14.21
N HIS A 72 -39.88 -15.17 14.91
CA HIS A 72 -40.84 -14.72 15.92
C HIS A 72 -42.12 -14.15 15.31
N ILE A 73 -42.13 -13.84 14.02
CA ILE A 73 -43.30 -13.30 13.31
C ILE A 73 -44.19 -14.44 12.81
N ASN A 74 -43.58 -15.48 12.23
CA ASN A 74 -44.31 -16.63 11.66
C ASN A 74 -44.31 -17.87 12.58
N HIS A 75 -43.73 -17.77 13.78
CA HIS A 75 -43.62 -18.84 14.78
C HIS A 75 -42.99 -20.13 14.22
N LYS A 76 -41.89 -19.98 13.46
CA LYS A 76 -41.20 -21.10 12.81
C LYS A 76 -39.76 -21.22 13.30
N THR A 77 -39.30 -22.46 13.46
CA THR A 77 -37.90 -22.76 13.77
C THR A 77 -37.26 -23.55 12.63
N THR A 78 -36.03 -23.21 12.26
CA THR A 78 -35.26 -23.89 11.19
C THR A 78 -33.78 -23.96 11.52
N TYR A 79 -33.08 -24.96 10.99
CA TYR A 79 -31.62 -25.08 11.11
C TYR A 79 -30.87 -24.46 9.92
N THR A 80 -31.61 -24.03 8.90
CA THR A 80 -31.08 -23.37 7.70
C THR A 80 -31.14 -21.85 7.89
N ASP A 81 -30.02 -21.16 7.62
CA ASP A 81 -29.95 -19.70 7.76
C ASP A 81 -30.91 -19.02 6.76
N PRO A 82 -31.87 -18.20 7.25
CA PRO A 82 -32.87 -17.55 6.40
C PRO A 82 -32.29 -16.57 5.39
N ARG A 83 -31.04 -16.13 5.59
CA ARG A 83 -30.35 -15.20 4.68
C ARG A 83 -29.73 -15.88 3.46
N LEU A 84 -29.67 -17.22 3.43
CA LEU A 84 -29.12 -17.96 2.28
C LEU A 84 -29.83 -17.63 0.96
N ALA A 85 -31.13 -17.36 1.01
CA ALA A 85 -31.92 -16.91 -0.15
C ALA A 85 -31.43 -15.58 -0.77
N PHE A 86 -30.62 -14.80 -0.05
CA PHE A 86 -30.04 -13.53 -0.48
C PHE A 86 -28.51 -13.56 -0.52
N ALA A 87 -27.89 -14.74 -0.49
CA ALA A 87 -26.44 -14.88 -0.53
C ALA A 87 -25.88 -14.31 -1.83
N VAL A 88 -24.81 -13.52 -1.72
CA VAL A 88 -24.18 -12.83 -2.85
C VAL A 88 -23.03 -13.68 -3.40
N GLU A 89 -22.91 -13.77 -4.72
CA GLU A 89 -21.79 -14.48 -5.37
C GLU A 89 -20.44 -13.80 -5.10
N GLU A 90 -19.44 -14.59 -4.76
CA GLU A 90 -18.05 -14.15 -4.55
C GLU A 90 -17.30 -14.21 -5.89
N SER A 91 -16.85 -13.05 -6.38
CA SER A 91 -16.04 -12.95 -7.60
C SER A 91 -14.55 -13.10 -7.27
N ASN A 92 -13.89 -14.12 -7.82
CA ASN A 92 -12.45 -14.39 -7.66
C ASN A 92 -11.59 -13.75 -8.76
N THR A 93 -11.75 -12.46 -9.01
CA THR A 93 -10.81 -11.70 -9.84
C THR A 93 -10.20 -10.54 -9.05
N ILE A 94 -8.96 -10.74 -8.63
CA ILE A 94 -8.06 -9.74 -8.03
C ILE A 94 -7.80 -8.55 -9.00
N ASN A 95 -8.21 -8.66 -10.26
CA ASN A 95 -8.11 -7.59 -11.27
C ASN A 95 -9.35 -6.70 -11.42
N ASP A 96 -10.42 -6.93 -10.66
CA ASP A 96 -11.51 -5.95 -10.60
C ASP A 96 -11.14 -4.88 -9.58
N LEU A 97 -10.26 -3.96 -9.99
CA LEU A 97 -10.35 -2.57 -9.55
C LEU A 97 -11.78 -2.13 -9.89
N ARG A 98 -12.75 -2.41 -9.00
CA ARG A 98 -14.13 -1.96 -9.17
C ARG A 98 -14.05 -0.47 -9.44
N GLN A 99 -14.27 -0.09 -10.70
CA GLN A 99 -14.25 1.29 -11.11
C GLN A 99 -15.38 1.95 -10.32
N ARG A 100 -15.02 2.67 -9.25
CA ARG A 100 -15.99 3.26 -8.30
C ARG A 100 -16.99 4.19 -9.02
N PHE A 101 -16.62 4.67 -10.21
CA PHE A 101 -17.37 5.56 -11.06
C PHE A 101 -17.26 5.08 -12.52
N ASP A 102 -18.35 5.14 -13.26
CA ASP A 102 -18.44 4.75 -14.67
C ASP A 102 -18.80 5.94 -15.57
N SER A 103 -19.09 5.67 -16.85
CA SER A 103 -19.47 6.71 -17.82
C SER A 103 -20.80 7.42 -17.50
N SER A 104 -21.61 6.90 -16.58
CA SER A 104 -22.87 7.52 -16.13
C SER A 104 -22.68 8.44 -14.93
N SER A 105 -21.53 8.34 -14.25
CA SER A 105 -21.22 9.11 -13.05
C SER A 105 -20.94 10.59 -13.39
N THR A 106 -21.67 11.48 -12.74
CA THR A 106 -21.46 12.93 -12.87
C THR A 106 -20.29 13.40 -12.01
N GLY A 107 -19.66 14.52 -12.39
CA GLY A 107 -18.57 15.12 -11.60
C GLY A 107 -18.96 15.38 -10.14
N LEU A 108 -20.20 15.79 -9.88
CA LEU A 108 -20.70 16.02 -8.52
C LEU A 108 -20.82 14.72 -7.70
N GLN A 109 -21.18 13.60 -8.32
CA GLN A 109 -21.18 12.30 -7.66
C GLN A 109 -19.76 11.85 -7.32
N VAL A 110 -18.81 12.08 -8.25
CA VAL A 110 -17.39 11.74 -8.04
C VAL A 110 -16.80 12.49 -6.84
N LEU A 111 -17.13 13.78 -6.69
CA LEU A 111 -16.62 14.60 -5.58
C LEU A 111 -17.52 14.62 -4.34
N HIS A 112 -18.59 13.84 -4.28
CA HIS A 112 -19.50 13.86 -3.12
C HIS A 112 -18.74 13.61 -1.79
N GLY A 113 -18.95 14.48 -0.81
CA GLY A 113 -18.28 14.43 0.49
C GLY A 113 -16.80 14.89 0.49
N ARG A 114 -16.29 15.44 -0.61
CA ARG A 114 -14.94 16.04 -0.67
C ARG A 114 -15.00 17.55 -0.46
N ASP A 115 -14.06 18.07 0.33
CA ASP A 115 -13.78 19.49 0.50
C ASP A 115 -12.42 19.81 -0.10
N LEU A 116 -12.39 20.79 -1.00
CA LEU A 116 -11.21 21.29 -1.72
C LEU A 116 -10.87 22.74 -1.32
N THR A 117 -11.43 23.23 -0.23
CA THR A 117 -11.10 24.56 0.32
C THR A 117 -9.58 24.70 0.51
N GLY A 118 -9.03 25.83 0.08
CA GLY A 118 -7.59 26.11 0.13
C GLY A 118 -6.77 25.51 -1.01
N ARG A 119 -7.37 24.69 -1.90
CA ARG A 119 -6.72 24.19 -3.13
C ARG A 119 -6.92 25.17 -4.29
N VAL A 120 -5.93 25.26 -5.18
CA VAL A 120 -5.97 26.06 -6.40
C VAL A 120 -5.85 25.16 -7.63
N ALA A 121 -6.81 25.26 -8.54
CA ALA A 121 -6.84 24.52 -9.79
C ALA A 121 -6.70 25.45 -11.01
N VAL A 122 -5.90 25.08 -11.99
CA VAL A 122 -5.80 25.75 -13.30
C VAL A 122 -6.33 24.81 -14.37
N ILE A 123 -7.27 25.28 -15.19
CA ILE A 123 -7.88 24.46 -16.24
C ILE A 123 -7.83 25.20 -17.57
N THR A 124 -7.17 24.62 -18.57
CA THR A 124 -7.19 25.17 -19.93
C THR A 124 -8.50 24.85 -20.64
N GLY A 125 -9.12 25.85 -21.25
CA GLY A 125 -10.42 25.69 -21.95
C GLY A 125 -11.59 25.44 -21.01
N ALA A 126 -11.56 26.02 -19.81
CA ALA A 126 -12.58 25.85 -18.77
C ALA A 126 -13.94 26.50 -19.09
N ASN A 127 -14.08 27.25 -20.18
CA ASN A 127 -15.30 27.99 -20.49
C ASN A 127 -16.37 27.16 -21.23
N SER A 128 -16.10 25.90 -21.59
CA SER A 128 -17.05 25.04 -22.31
C SER A 128 -16.76 23.54 -22.14
N GLY A 129 -17.77 22.70 -22.44
CA GLY A 129 -17.62 21.25 -22.53
C GLY A 129 -17.07 20.60 -21.25
N ILE A 130 -16.19 19.62 -21.41
CA ILE A 130 -15.56 18.87 -20.31
C ILE A 130 -14.82 19.80 -19.34
N GLY A 131 -14.10 20.79 -19.87
CA GLY A 131 -13.38 21.78 -19.05
C GLY A 131 -14.30 22.59 -18.15
N TYR A 132 -15.46 23.01 -18.65
CA TYR A 132 -16.45 23.74 -17.86
C TYR A 132 -17.07 22.91 -16.76
N GLU A 133 -17.50 21.69 -17.07
CA GLU A 133 -18.09 20.81 -16.05
C GLU A 133 -17.08 20.42 -14.97
N THR A 134 -15.81 20.24 -15.35
CA THR A 134 -14.72 20.02 -14.39
C THR A 134 -14.51 21.24 -13.50
N ALA A 135 -14.44 22.43 -14.09
CA ALA A 135 -14.27 23.69 -13.35
C ALA A 135 -15.44 23.97 -12.39
N ARG A 136 -16.67 23.78 -12.86
CA ARG A 136 -17.90 23.93 -12.06
C ARG A 136 -17.90 22.98 -10.87
N THR A 137 -17.56 21.72 -11.12
CA THR A 137 -17.51 20.67 -10.09
C THR A 137 -16.46 21.02 -9.03
N LEU A 138 -15.22 21.35 -9.40
CA LEU A 138 -14.18 21.74 -8.43
C LEU A 138 -14.58 22.99 -7.62
N ALA A 139 -15.15 24.01 -8.28
CA ALA A 139 -15.58 25.24 -7.62
C ALA A 139 -16.71 25.00 -6.59
N TYR A 140 -17.65 24.09 -6.87
CA TYR A 140 -18.73 23.76 -5.94
C TYR A 140 -18.25 23.07 -4.66
N HIS A 141 -17.07 22.45 -4.73
CA HIS A 141 -16.41 21.78 -3.63
C HIS A 141 -15.33 22.66 -2.95
N GLY A 142 -15.36 23.99 -3.15
CA GLY A 142 -14.52 24.94 -2.41
C GLY A 142 -13.15 25.23 -3.04
N CYS A 143 -12.81 24.60 -4.16
CA CYS A 143 -11.56 24.89 -4.86
C CYS A 143 -11.57 26.31 -5.46
N THR A 144 -10.44 27.01 -5.39
CA THR A 144 -10.23 28.20 -6.22
C THR A 144 -9.87 27.76 -7.64
N VAL A 145 -10.65 28.17 -8.64
CA VAL A 145 -10.50 27.68 -10.02
C VAL A 145 -10.12 28.82 -10.97
N VAL A 146 -8.99 28.65 -11.65
CA VAL A 146 -8.50 29.56 -12.69
C VAL A 146 -8.92 29.03 -14.07
N PHE A 147 -9.80 29.79 -14.72
CA PHE A 147 -10.27 29.57 -16.07
C PHE A 147 -9.23 30.13 -17.04
N ALA A 148 -8.31 29.27 -17.48
CA ALA A 148 -7.28 29.61 -18.46
C ALA A 148 -7.88 29.49 -19.87
N CYS A 149 -8.33 30.60 -20.44
CA CYS A 149 -9.11 30.61 -21.68
C CYS A 149 -8.63 31.66 -22.68
N ARG A 150 -8.75 31.38 -23.97
CA ARG A 150 -8.45 32.34 -25.05
C ARG A 150 -9.40 33.53 -25.06
N SER A 151 -10.69 33.31 -24.77
CA SER A 151 -11.69 34.39 -24.73
C SER A 151 -12.10 34.67 -23.29
N ILE A 152 -11.61 35.78 -22.73
CA ILE A 152 -11.96 36.24 -21.38
C ILE A 152 -13.47 36.42 -21.23
N ASN A 153 -14.13 37.08 -22.19
CA ASN A 153 -15.59 37.27 -22.13
C ASN A 153 -16.36 35.94 -22.04
N LYS A 154 -15.93 34.88 -22.73
CA LYS A 154 -16.56 33.56 -22.62
C LYS A 154 -16.27 32.90 -21.27
N ALA A 155 -15.06 33.08 -20.73
CA ALA A 155 -14.70 32.59 -19.41
C ALA A 155 -15.51 33.29 -18.30
N GLU A 156 -15.63 34.62 -18.34
CA GLU A 156 -16.45 35.40 -17.39
C GLU A 156 -17.93 35.01 -17.45
N ASN A 157 -18.49 34.83 -18.65
CA ASN A 157 -19.85 34.33 -18.79
C ASN A 157 -20.03 32.92 -18.21
N ALA A 158 -19.04 32.04 -18.33
CA ALA A 158 -19.06 30.72 -17.71
C ALA A 158 -18.97 30.81 -16.18
N ILE A 159 -18.10 31.67 -15.66
CA ILE A 159 -17.96 31.93 -14.22
C ILE A 159 -19.26 32.47 -13.62
N SER A 160 -19.92 33.42 -14.29
CA SER A 160 -21.21 33.97 -13.85
C SER A 160 -22.29 32.89 -13.71
N LYS A 161 -22.31 31.87 -14.58
CA LYS A 161 -23.24 30.74 -14.46
C LYS A 161 -22.98 29.88 -13.22
N ILE A 162 -21.71 29.69 -12.86
CA ILE A 162 -21.30 28.96 -11.65
C ILE A 162 -21.69 29.76 -10.41
N GLN A 163 -21.38 31.06 -10.41
CA GLN A 163 -21.66 31.97 -9.29
C GLN A 163 -23.16 32.21 -9.07
N ALA A 164 -23.98 32.18 -10.13
CA ALA A 164 -25.43 32.25 -10.00
C ALA A 164 -26.02 31.09 -9.17
N GLN A 165 -25.38 29.91 -9.20
CA GLN A 165 -25.80 28.73 -8.43
C GLN A 165 -25.05 28.62 -7.08
N ARG A 166 -23.80 29.10 -7.01
CA ARG A 166 -22.94 29.12 -5.83
C ARG A 166 -22.25 30.49 -5.71
N PRO A 167 -22.87 31.48 -5.03
CA PRO A 167 -22.35 32.84 -4.97
C PRO A 167 -20.92 32.96 -4.41
N ASN A 168 -20.52 32.04 -3.52
CA ASN A 168 -19.20 32.03 -2.89
C ASN A 168 -18.14 31.23 -3.67
N ALA A 169 -18.44 30.78 -4.90
CA ALA A 169 -17.47 30.05 -5.72
C ALA A 169 -16.31 30.97 -6.15
N SER A 170 -15.08 30.62 -5.76
CA SER A 170 -13.85 31.35 -6.10
C SER A 170 -13.38 30.96 -7.50
N CYS A 171 -13.69 31.80 -8.50
CA CYS A 171 -13.32 31.56 -9.89
C CYS A 171 -12.65 32.80 -10.50
N HIS A 172 -11.58 32.60 -11.26
CA HIS A 172 -10.80 33.68 -11.86
C HIS A 172 -10.57 33.41 -13.35
N ALA A 173 -10.82 34.39 -14.22
CA ALA A 173 -10.50 34.29 -15.64
C ALA A 173 -9.08 34.82 -15.89
N LEU A 174 -8.25 34.04 -16.58
CA LEU A 174 -6.92 34.46 -17.05
C LEU A 174 -6.76 34.10 -18.52
N HIS A 175 -6.15 35.02 -19.29
CA HIS A 175 -6.02 34.88 -20.73
C HIS A 175 -4.87 33.94 -21.09
N ILE A 176 -5.16 32.97 -21.95
CA ILE A 176 -4.13 32.15 -22.61
C ILE A 176 -4.59 31.79 -24.03
N ASP A 177 -3.77 32.12 -25.02
CA ASP A 177 -3.91 31.58 -26.37
C ASP A 177 -2.86 30.49 -26.59
N LEU A 178 -3.32 29.24 -26.71
CA LEU A 178 -2.44 28.09 -26.92
C LEU A 178 -1.87 28.03 -28.35
N ALA A 179 -2.30 28.90 -29.26
CA ALA A 179 -1.65 29.10 -30.56
C ALA A 179 -0.52 30.15 -30.53
N SER A 180 -0.07 30.57 -29.34
CA SER A 180 1.06 31.49 -29.15
C SER A 180 1.89 31.09 -27.92
N LEU A 181 3.14 30.66 -28.11
CA LEU A 181 4.05 30.33 -27.01
C LEU A 181 4.34 31.54 -26.10
N GLU A 182 4.34 32.75 -26.66
CA GLU A 182 4.47 33.98 -25.88
C GLU A 182 3.25 34.22 -24.97
N SER A 183 2.04 33.94 -25.47
CA SER A 183 0.84 34.00 -24.62
C SER A 183 0.89 32.99 -23.47
N VAL A 184 1.43 31.78 -23.70
CA VAL A 184 1.60 30.77 -22.65
C VAL A 184 2.58 31.24 -21.58
N ARG A 185 3.71 31.85 -21.99
CA ARG A 185 4.70 32.44 -21.07
C ARG A 185 4.10 33.56 -20.23
N THR A 186 3.39 34.48 -20.88
CA THR A 186 2.71 35.61 -20.22
C THR A 186 1.67 35.12 -19.21
N PHE A 187 0.90 34.08 -19.55
CA PHE A 187 -0.04 33.45 -18.62
C PHE A 187 0.67 32.91 -17.38
N ALA A 188 1.75 32.13 -17.55
CA ALA A 188 2.47 31.51 -16.43
C ALA A 188 3.06 32.56 -15.48
N GLN A 189 3.63 33.64 -16.02
CA GLN A 189 4.13 34.78 -15.23
C GLN A 189 2.99 35.49 -14.47
N THR A 190 1.88 35.77 -15.14
CA THR A 190 0.71 36.42 -14.53
C THR A 190 0.11 35.55 -13.43
N PHE A 191 0.04 34.24 -13.65
CA PHE A 191 -0.45 33.29 -12.65
C PHE A 191 0.46 33.27 -11.42
N ALA A 192 1.79 33.18 -11.60
CA ALA A 192 2.75 33.15 -10.50
C ALA A 192 2.79 34.45 -9.67
N ILE A 193 2.36 35.58 -10.23
CA ILE A 193 2.21 36.84 -9.50
C ILE A 193 0.93 36.84 -8.65
N LYS A 194 -0.16 36.25 -9.17
CA LYS A 194 -1.49 36.29 -8.52
C LYS A 194 -1.74 35.15 -7.54
N PHE A 195 -1.08 34.02 -7.72
CA PHE A 195 -1.27 32.81 -6.95
C PHE A 195 0.08 32.25 -6.48
N ASP A 196 0.15 31.88 -5.21
CA ASP A 196 1.32 31.32 -4.55
C ASP A 196 1.44 29.79 -4.73
N ARG A 197 0.32 29.13 -5.04
CA ARG A 197 0.20 27.68 -5.21
C ARG A 197 -0.61 27.26 -6.45
N CYS A 198 -0.36 26.03 -6.90
CA CYS A 198 -1.13 25.32 -7.91
C CYS A 198 -1.18 23.83 -7.53
N ASP A 199 -2.34 23.37 -7.06
CA ASP A 199 -2.54 21.99 -6.62
C ASP A 199 -2.98 21.07 -7.75
N ILE A 200 -3.73 21.60 -8.72
CA ILE A 200 -4.34 20.82 -9.79
C ILE A 200 -4.17 21.57 -11.11
N LEU A 201 -3.36 21.04 -12.03
CA LEU A 201 -3.23 21.56 -13.39
C LEU A 201 -3.91 20.61 -14.37
N ILE A 202 -5.00 21.04 -14.99
CA ILE A 202 -5.75 20.26 -15.98
C ILE A 202 -5.58 20.89 -17.37
N LEU A 203 -4.80 20.21 -18.19
CA LEU A 203 -4.47 20.58 -19.56
C LEU A 203 -5.52 19.97 -20.49
N ASN A 204 -6.68 20.62 -20.54
CA ASN A 204 -7.89 20.11 -21.18
C ASN A 204 -8.13 20.66 -22.59
N ALA A 205 -7.75 21.91 -22.86
CA ALA A 205 -8.08 22.54 -24.14
C ALA A 205 -7.50 21.78 -25.34
N GLY A 206 -8.30 21.69 -26.40
CA GLY A 206 -7.88 21.11 -27.67
C GLY A 206 -8.86 21.41 -28.80
N VAL A 207 -8.38 21.19 -30.02
CA VAL A 207 -9.08 21.34 -31.29
C VAL A 207 -9.09 19.99 -32.03
N PHE A 208 -10.07 19.79 -32.90
CA PHE A 208 -10.24 18.57 -33.66
C PHE A 208 -10.65 18.88 -35.10
N GLY A 209 -10.11 18.14 -36.07
CA GLY A 209 -10.54 18.18 -37.46
C GLY A 209 -10.28 19.51 -38.20
N LEU A 210 -9.33 20.32 -37.73
CA LEU A 210 -9.00 21.59 -38.38
C LEU A 210 -8.27 21.36 -39.71
N PRO A 211 -8.46 22.24 -40.72
CA PRO A 211 -7.60 22.25 -41.90
C PRO A 211 -6.17 22.63 -41.53
N HIS A 212 -5.21 22.20 -42.35
CA HIS A 212 -3.81 22.58 -42.20
C HIS A 212 -3.66 24.10 -42.12
N THR A 213 -3.14 24.56 -40.99
CA THR A 213 -2.85 25.97 -40.72
C THR A 213 -1.64 26.04 -39.80
N LEU A 214 -0.87 27.11 -39.94
CA LEU A 214 0.23 27.40 -39.03
C LEU A 214 -0.18 28.49 -38.04
N THR A 215 0.29 28.36 -36.82
CA THR A 215 0.15 29.37 -35.77
C THR A 215 1.10 30.55 -36.02
N ALA A 216 1.04 31.57 -35.14
CA ALA A 216 1.99 32.68 -35.17
C ALA A 216 3.44 32.24 -34.89
N ASP A 217 3.63 31.07 -34.27
CA ASP A 217 4.95 30.49 -34.00
C ASP A 217 5.47 29.61 -35.16
N GLY A 218 4.71 29.51 -36.27
CA GLY A 218 5.10 28.74 -37.46
C GLY A 218 4.88 27.23 -37.34
N LEU A 219 4.14 26.77 -36.33
CA LEU A 219 3.86 25.35 -36.07
C LEU A 219 2.44 24.96 -36.48
N GLU A 220 2.22 23.69 -36.76
CA GLU A 220 0.89 23.18 -37.09
C GLU A 220 -0.07 23.37 -35.89
N THR A 221 -1.23 23.95 -36.16
CA THR A 221 -2.18 24.40 -35.13
C THR A 221 -2.63 23.29 -34.17
N THR A 222 -2.98 22.10 -34.68
CA THR A 222 -3.47 20.99 -33.86
C THR A 222 -2.38 20.50 -32.92
N PHE A 223 -1.17 20.26 -33.43
CA PHE A 223 0.01 19.89 -32.65
C PHE A 223 0.30 20.92 -31.56
N GLN A 224 0.36 22.20 -31.92
CA GLN A 224 0.71 23.22 -30.94
C GLN A 224 -0.36 23.39 -29.86
N VAL A 225 -1.64 23.51 -30.24
CA VAL A 225 -2.73 23.77 -29.30
C VAL A 225 -3.00 22.56 -28.40
N ASN A 226 -3.03 21.35 -28.97
CA ASN A 226 -3.41 20.15 -28.22
C ASN A 226 -2.29 19.62 -27.34
N TYR A 227 -1.04 19.85 -27.73
CA TYR A 227 0.12 19.25 -27.09
C TYR A 227 1.22 20.27 -26.73
N LEU A 228 1.90 20.90 -27.69
CA LEU A 228 3.15 21.63 -27.40
C LEU A 228 2.94 22.76 -26.38
N SER A 229 1.92 23.60 -26.56
CA SER A 229 1.62 24.70 -25.65
C SER A 229 1.15 24.22 -24.27
N GLN A 230 0.48 23.06 -24.21
CA GLN A 230 0.05 22.45 -22.96
C GLN A 230 1.25 21.90 -22.19
N PHE A 231 2.15 21.18 -22.88
CA PHE A 231 3.43 20.72 -22.33
C PHE A 231 4.27 21.89 -21.85
N TYR A 232 4.42 22.93 -22.67
CA TYR A 232 5.19 24.12 -22.32
C TYR A 232 4.60 24.83 -21.09
N LEU A 233 3.27 24.93 -20.99
CA LEU A 233 2.62 25.45 -19.78
C LEU A 233 2.94 24.61 -18.54
N ALA A 234 2.91 23.28 -18.65
CA ALA A 234 3.27 22.39 -17.55
C ALA A 234 4.71 22.60 -17.09
N VAL A 235 5.66 22.75 -18.02
CA VAL A 235 7.07 23.04 -17.72
C VAL A 235 7.22 24.39 -17.03
N LEU A 236 6.56 25.44 -17.51
CA LEU A 236 6.64 26.77 -16.90
C LEU A 236 6.04 26.82 -15.48
N LEU A 237 5.00 26.03 -15.22
CA LEU A 237 4.37 25.94 -13.90
C LEU A 237 5.04 24.88 -12.99
N GLN A 238 6.02 24.12 -13.47
CA GLN A 238 6.69 23.07 -12.68
C GLN A 238 7.24 23.57 -11.33
N PRO A 239 7.85 24.77 -11.21
CA PRO A 239 8.34 25.24 -9.92
C PRO A 239 7.23 25.49 -8.89
N ILE A 240 6.10 26.07 -9.30
CA ILE A 240 4.97 26.33 -8.39
C ILE A 240 4.22 25.04 -8.05
N LEU A 241 4.10 24.11 -9.01
CA LEU A 241 3.55 22.77 -8.78
C LEU A 241 4.37 22.01 -7.72
N SER A 242 5.71 22.06 -7.82
CA SER A 242 6.60 21.40 -6.87
C SER A 242 6.49 21.98 -5.46
N ARG A 243 6.39 23.32 -5.34
CA ARG A 243 6.16 23.98 -4.05
C ARG A 243 4.78 23.69 -3.45
N SER A 244 3.82 23.30 -4.28
CA SER A 244 2.43 23.00 -3.88
C SER A 244 2.21 21.51 -3.60
N ALA A 245 3.29 20.72 -3.49
CA ALA A 245 3.19 19.29 -3.29
C ALA A 245 2.33 18.92 -2.06
N PRO A 246 1.44 17.91 -2.16
CA PRO A 246 1.17 17.11 -3.34
C PRO A 246 0.32 17.88 -4.38
N ALA A 247 0.82 17.95 -5.62
CA ALA A 247 0.16 18.56 -6.76
C ALA A 247 -0.08 17.51 -7.87
N ARG A 248 -1.13 17.72 -8.69
CA ARG A 248 -1.50 16.82 -9.78
C ARG A 248 -1.54 17.55 -11.11
N VAL A 249 -0.85 17.00 -12.11
CA VAL A 249 -0.94 17.43 -13.51
C VAL A 249 -1.74 16.40 -14.29
N VAL A 250 -2.71 16.85 -15.08
CA VAL A 250 -3.59 16.01 -15.90
C VAL A 250 -3.53 16.49 -17.35
N PHE A 251 -3.03 15.64 -18.25
CA PHE A 251 -3.13 15.84 -19.69
C PHE A 251 -4.39 15.13 -20.20
N VAL A 252 -5.34 15.88 -20.76
CA VAL A 252 -6.56 15.27 -21.29
C VAL A 252 -6.29 14.67 -22.67
N SER A 253 -6.27 13.34 -22.73
CA SER A 253 -6.13 12.59 -23.97
C SER A 253 -7.50 12.17 -24.54
N ALA A 254 -7.51 11.29 -25.54
CA ALA A 254 -8.70 10.68 -26.13
C ALA A 254 -8.37 9.26 -26.60
N GLU A 255 -9.36 8.36 -26.69
CA GLU A 255 -9.21 7.00 -27.24
C GLU A 255 -8.56 6.98 -28.64
N ALA A 256 -8.71 8.09 -29.39
CA ALA A 256 -8.08 8.30 -30.69
C ALA A 256 -6.54 8.17 -30.67
N HIS A 257 -5.87 8.34 -29.53
CA HIS A 257 -4.41 8.15 -29.43
C HIS A 257 -3.95 6.76 -29.90
N ARG A 258 -4.83 5.74 -29.84
CA ARG A 258 -4.53 4.38 -30.29
C ARG A 258 -4.33 4.25 -31.80
N PHE A 259 -4.77 5.24 -32.57
CA PHE A 259 -4.61 5.31 -34.02
C PHE A 259 -3.48 6.26 -34.45
N ALA A 260 -2.65 6.70 -33.51
CA ALA A 260 -1.47 7.50 -33.81
C ALA A 260 -0.46 6.69 -34.63
N THR A 261 0.29 7.37 -35.49
CA THR A 261 1.25 6.77 -36.41
C THR A 261 2.70 7.10 -36.07
N LEU A 262 2.93 7.72 -34.91
CA LEU A 262 4.28 8.10 -34.45
C LEU A 262 5.13 6.87 -34.15
N ASN A 263 6.42 6.96 -34.48
CA ASN A 263 7.44 5.96 -34.15
C ASN A 263 8.52 6.58 -33.22
N GLU A 264 9.43 5.77 -32.69
CA GLU A 264 10.46 6.22 -31.73
C GLU A 264 11.42 7.27 -32.28
N ALA A 265 11.66 7.29 -33.59
CA ALA A 265 12.60 8.20 -34.26
C ALA A 265 11.91 9.49 -34.77
N CYS A 266 10.62 9.69 -34.46
CA CYS A 266 9.74 10.66 -35.11
C CYS A 266 10.38 12.07 -35.22
N PRO A 267 10.61 12.56 -36.46
CA PRO A 267 11.16 13.89 -36.68
C PRO A 267 10.13 14.99 -36.40
N GLU A 268 10.59 16.22 -36.18
CA GLU A 268 9.73 17.35 -35.83
C GLU A 268 8.67 17.65 -36.90
N GLU A 269 9.00 17.42 -38.18
CA GLU A 269 8.11 17.64 -39.31
C GLU A 269 6.95 16.63 -39.37
N GLU A 270 7.05 15.48 -38.70
CA GLU A 270 5.93 14.54 -38.55
C GLU A 270 5.02 14.94 -37.40
N LEU A 271 5.57 15.57 -36.35
CA LEU A 271 4.81 16.12 -35.23
C LEU A 271 4.08 17.40 -35.63
N SER A 272 4.75 18.27 -36.39
CA SER A 272 4.25 19.54 -36.89
C SER A 272 4.44 19.66 -38.41
N PRO A 273 3.57 19.02 -39.22
CA PRO A 273 3.68 19.05 -40.68
C PRO A 273 3.70 20.49 -41.23
N PRO A 274 4.78 20.92 -41.91
CA PRO A 274 4.90 22.29 -42.41
C PRO A 274 4.03 22.55 -43.65
N HIS A 275 3.61 21.49 -44.35
CA HIS A 275 2.90 21.57 -45.62
C HIS A 275 1.59 20.78 -45.61
N LYS A 276 0.57 21.34 -46.27
CA LYS A 276 -0.75 20.70 -46.42
C LYS A 276 -0.70 19.32 -47.08
N ALA A 277 0.25 19.09 -47.98
CA ALA A 277 0.38 17.82 -48.71
C ALA A 277 0.73 16.63 -47.81
N THR A 278 1.33 16.89 -46.64
CA THR A 278 1.75 15.87 -45.66
C THR A 278 0.87 15.90 -44.41
N TYR A 279 -0.23 16.65 -44.41
CA TYR A 279 -1.12 16.80 -43.27
C TYR A 279 -2.42 16.02 -43.45
N ASP A 280 -2.74 15.19 -42.47
CA ASP A 280 -4.05 14.59 -42.27
C ASP A 280 -4.59 15.03 -40.90
N SER A 281 -5.80 15.60 -40.87
CA SER A 281 -6.35 16.19 -39.64
C SER A 281 -6.74 15.17 -38.59
N ILE A 282 -7.04 13.93 -38.98
CA ILE A 282 -7.35 12.84 -38.06
C ILE A 282 -6.04 12.33 -37.45
N ILE A 283 -5.01 12.08 -38.28
CA ILE A 283 -3.70 11.62 -37.81
C ILE A 283 -3.04 12.68 -36.91
N ALA A 284 -3.07 13.96 -37.28
CA ALA A 284 -2.53 15.04 -36.45
C ALA A 284 -3.18 15.09 -35.06
N TYR A 285 -4.51 14.90 -35.00
CA TYR A 285 -5.22 14.79 -33.73
C TYR A 285 -4.79 13.55 -32.93
N CYS A 286 -4.76 12.37 -33.55
CA CYS A 286 -4.35 11.11 -32.90
C CYS A 286 -2.94 11.22 -32.33
N ASN A 287 -1.99 11.73 -33.12
CA ASN A 287 -0.62 11.98 -32.72
C ASN A 287 -0.54 12.95 -31.54
N SER A 288 -1.26 14.08 -31.58
CA SER A 288 -1.30 15.02 -30.46
C SER A 288 -1.81 14.39 -29.15
N LYS A 289 -2.78 13.47 -29.25
CA LYS A 289 -3.33 12.76 -28.09
C LYS A 289 -2.40 11.66 -27.58
N LEU A 290 -1.61 11.03 -28.43
CA LEU A 290 -0.51 10.15 -28.00
C LEU A 290 0.59 10.94 -27.27
N CYS A 291 0.99 12.11 -27.78
CA CYS A 291 1.97 12.97 -27.12
C CYS A 291 1.53 13.36 -25.70
N ASN A 292 0.24 13.63 -25.48
CA ASN A 292 -0.31 13.87 -24.15
C ASN A 292 -0.11 12.68 -23.19
N VAL A 293 -0.30 11.44 -23.66
CA VAL A 293 -0.09 10.23 -22.85
C VAL A 293 1.39 10.05 -22.52
N LEU A 294 2.26 10.12 -23.52
CA LEU A 294 3.70 9.95 -23.35
C LEU A 294 4.28 11.00 -22.39
N THR A 295 3.80 12.24 -22.50
CA THR A 295 4.25 13.33 -21.62
C THR A 295 3.74 13.17 -20.19
N ALA A 296 2.51 12.72 -20.00
CA ALA A 296 2.01 12.42 -18.66
C ALA A 296 2.84 11.31 -17.99
N LEU A 297 3.21 10.26 -18.74
CA LEU A 297 4.08 9.19 -18.24
C LEU A 297 5.49 9.70 -17.90
N GLU A 298 6.08 10.49 -18.79
CA GLU A 298 7.42 11.03 -18.56
C GLU A 298 7.45 12.06 -17.42
N MET A 299 6.41 12.87 -17.27
CA MET A 299 6.27 13.77 -16.12
C MET A 299 6.11 13.00 -14.81
N GLN A 300 5.32 11.92 -14.78
CA GLN A 300 5.27 11.03 -13.61
C GLN A 300 6.65 10.43 -13.31
N ARG A 301 7.38 9.98 -14.33
CA ARG A 301 8.72 9.40 -14.16
C ARG A 301 9.73 10.41 -13.60
N ARG A 302 9.65 11.68 -14.00
CA ARG A 302 10.61 12.73 -13.60
C ARG A 302 10.23 13.44 -12.29
N PHE A 303 8.93 13.64 -12.07
CA PHE A 303 8.41 14.54 -11.03
C PHE A 303 7.36 13.90 -10.13
N GLY A 304 6.97 12.66 -10.40
CA GLY A 304 6.10 11.89 -9.52
C GLY A 304 6.80 11.55 -8.19
N PRO A 305 6.04 11.05 -7.21
CA PRO A 305 6.62 10.47 -6.00
C PRO A 305 7.70 9.45 -6.36
N SER A 306 8.72 9.31 -5.52
CA SER A 306 9.75 8.29 -5.75
C SER A 306 9.09 6.91 -5.89
N ARG A 307 9.68 6.00 -6.68
CA ARG A 307 9.13 4.64 -6.83
C ARG A 307 8.94 3.94 -5.47
N LEU A 308 9.77 4.26 -4.48
CA LEU A 308 9.61 3.79 -3.11
C LEU A 308 8.40 4.39 -2.41
N GLU A 309 8.08 5.67 -2.60
CA GLU A 309 6.83 6.26 -2.11
C GLU A 309 5.60 5.60 -2.76
N GLU A 310 5.65 5.24 -4.05
CA GLU A 310 4.57 4.47 -4.70
C GLU A 310 4.38 3.10 -4.00
N VAL A 311 5.48 2.41 -3.66
CA VAL A 311 5.43 1.16 -2.87
C VAL A 311 4.82 1.43 -1.49
N MET A 312 5.23 2.49 -0.79
CA MET A 312 4.71 2.83 0.54
C MET A 312 3.22 3.20 0.53
N GLN A 313 2.73 3.82 -0.55
CA GLN A 313 1.31 4.09 -0.74
C GLN A 313 0.48 2.80 -0.82
N THR A 314 1.01 1.72 -1.41
CA THR A 314 0.31 0.42 -1.45
C THR A 314 0.14 -0.22 -0.07
N VAL A 315 0.98 0.13 0.89
CA VAL A 315 0.90 -0.38 2.27
C VAL A 315 0.25 0.61 3.23
N LYS A 316 -0.21 1.77 2.73
CA LYS A 316 -0.83 2.87 3.49
C LYS A 316 0.12 3.52 4.51
N CYS A 317 1.38 3.74 4.12
CA CYS A 317 2.32 4.50 4.93
C CYS A 317 3.06 5.55 4.08
N GLU A 318 3.72 6.49 4.75
CA GLU A 318 4.52 7.55 4.14
C GLU A 318 5.96 7.49 4.67
N ILE A 319 6.93 7.92 3.86
CA ILE A 319 8.33 8.07 4.28
C ILE A 319 8.47 9.42 4.98
N ILE A 320 8.96 9.43 6.22
CA ILE A 320 9.18 10.64 7.03
C ILE A 320 10.60 11.16 6.83
N SER A 321 11.58 10.29 7.07
CA SER A 321 13.01 10.60 6.99
C SER A 321 13.80 9.42 6.48
N MET A 322 15.03 9.69 6.07
CA MET A 322 15.97 8.69 5.55
C MET A 322 17.37 8.98 6.08
N THR A 323 18.06 7.92 6.46
CA THR A 323 19.47 7.92 6.84
C THR A 323 20.18 6.74 6.18
N SER A 324 21.45 6.92 5.80
CA SER A 324 22.20 5.94 5.02
C SER A 324 23.62 5.70 5.50
N THR A 325 24.12 4.52 5.18
CA THR A 325 25.52 4.10 5.19
C THR A 325 25.91 3.64 3.78
N ASP A 326 27.15 3.21 3.56
CA ASP A 326 27.57 2.71 2.24
C ASP A 326 26.85 1.40 1.85
N GLU A 327 26.36 0.62 2.83
CA GLU A 327 25.74 -0.69 2.60
C GLU A 327 24.23 -0.76 2.88
N LEU A 328 23.67 0.24 3.57
CA LEU A 328 22.29 0.19 4.06
C LEU A 328 21.64 1.58 4.09
N ASP A 329 20.47 1.66 3.47
CA ASP A 329 19.52 2.77 3.58
C ASP A 329 18.44 2.41 4.59
N ALA A 330 18.11 3.34 5.49
CA ALA A 330 17.06 3.21 6.49
C ALA A 330 16.07 4.36 6.37
N TYR A 331 14.78 4.05 6.47
CA TYR A 331 13.68 4.98 6.31
C TYR A 331 12.76 4.89 7.53
N VAL A 332 12.54 6.03 8.19
CA VAL A 332 11.49 6.13 9.22
C VAL A 332 10.16 6.38 8.50
N LEU A 333 9.14 5.60 8.83
CA LEU A 333 7.81 5.67 8.20
C LEU A 333 6.79 6.28 9.16
N SER A 334 5.67 6.75 8.60
CA SER A 334 4.47 7.17 9.36
C SER A 334 3.96 6.08 10.31
N GLU A 335 4.21 4.81 9.95
CA GLU A 335 3.74 3.63 10.65
C GLU A 335 4.86 2.56 10.71
N SER A 336 6.02 2.88 11.29
CA SER A 336 7.21 2.02 11.53
C SER A 336 8.45 2.30 10.64
N SER A 337 9.05 1.30 9.97
CA SER A 337 10.39 1.43 9.32
C SER A 337 10.59 0.55 8.09
N MET A 338 11.47 1.00 7.19
CA MET A 338 11.94 0.24 6.02
C MET A 338 13.46 0.31 5.91
N PHE A 339 14.09 -0.81 5.55
CA PHE A 339 15.53 -0.91 5.32
C PHE A 339 15.83 -1.56 3.97
N ILE A 340 16.76 -0.98 3.22
CA ILE A 340 17.16 -1.44 1.89
C ILE A 340 18.67 -1.54 1.82
N SER A 341 19.16 -2.72 1.44
CA SER A 341 20.56 -2.99 1.12
C SER A 341 20.67 -3.66 -0.24
N ALA A 342 21.89 -3.94 -0.71
CA ALA A 342 22.13 -4.51 -2.02
C ALA A 342 21.32 -5.78 -2.36
N ARG A 343 21.00 -6.62 -1.35
CA ARG A 343 20.27 -7.90 -1.55
C ARG A 343 19.22 -8.21 -0.49
N ARG A 344 18.94 -7.27 0.42
CA ARG A 344 17.96 -7.46 1.51
C ARG A 344 17.04 -6.25 1.62
N PHE A 345 15.75 -6.53 1.70
CA PHE A 345 14.67 -5.57 1.91
C PHE A 345 13.93 -5.97 3.18
N ILE A 346 13.76 -5.03 4.11
CA ILE A 346 13.01 -5.21 5.35
C ILE A 346 11.94 -4.12 5.40
N LEU A 347 10.69 -4.52 5.59
CA LEU A 347 9.58 -3.59 5.79
C LEU A 347 8.81 -4.03 7.03
N LYS A 348 8.77 -3.15 8.03
CA LYS A 348 8.00 -3.30 9.25
C LYS A 348 6.95 -2.21 9.26
N THR A 349 5.69 -2.60 9.43
CA THR A 349 4.57 -1.65 9.51
C THR A 349 3.66 -1.96 10.69
N CYS A 350 2.95 -0.94 11.20
CA CYS A 350 2.01 -1.08 12.32
C CYS A 350 0.60 -0.57 11.98
N GLY A 351 -0.29 -0.54 12.99
CA GLY A 351 -1.65 -0.05 12.82
C GLY A 351 -2.51 -0.95 11.92
N THR A 352 -3.11 -0.36 10.88
CA THR A 352 -3.96 -1.04 9.87
C THR A 352 -3.35 -1.02 8.46
N THR A 353 -2.03 -0.87 8.42
CA THR A 353 -1.23 -0.94 7.18
C THR A 353 -1.32 -2.32 6.56
N THR A 354 -1.00 -2.41 5.26
CA THR A 354 -1.16 -3.64 4.48
C THR A 354 0.16 -4.07 3.82
N PRO A 355 1.16 -4.51 4.61
CA PRO A 355 2.51 -4.74 4.12
C PRO A 355 2.61 -5.78 2.98
N LEU A 356 1.71 -6.77 2.91
CA LEU A 356 1.74 -7.76 1.81
C LEU A 356 1.31 -7.17 0.46
N CYS A 357 0.57 -6.06 0.45
CA CYS A 357 0.09 -5.44 -0.79
C CYS A 357 1.22 -4.84 -1.64
N CYS A 358 2.40 -4.59 -1.07
CA CYS A 358 3.51 -4.03 -1.86
C CYS A 358 4.23 -5.06 -2.72
N LEU A 359 4.11 -6.35 -2.41
CA LEU A 359 4.95 -7.39 -3.03
C LEU A 359 4.93 -7.36 -4.57
N PRO A 360 3.79 -7.22 -5.27
CA PRO A 360 3.79 -7.18 -6.73
C PRO A 360 4.57 -6.00 -7.31
N LEU A 361 4.36 -4.79 -6.77
CA LEU A 361 5.06 -3.59 -7.23
C LEU A 361 6.55 -3.64 -6.85
N LEU A 362 6.85 -4.04 -5.62
CA LEU A 362 8.22 -4.20 -5.14
C LEU A 362 9.01 -5.17 -6.01
N MET A 363 8.46 -6.36 -6.32
CA MET A 363 9.14 -7.35 -7.17
C MET A 363 9.35 -6.82 -8.60
N SER A 364 8.39 -6.06 -9.15
CA SER A 364 8.57 -5.39 -10.45
C SER A 364 9.74 -4.41 -10.44
N LEU A 365 9.83 -3.58 -9.40
CA LEU A 365 10.90 -2.59 -9.26
C LEU A 365 12.25 -3.24 -9.00
N VAL A 366 12.31 -4.26 -8.14
CA VAL A 366 13.54 -5.03 -7.89
C VAL A 366 14.08 -5.64 -9.18
N LYS A 367 13.20 -6.19 -10.03
CA LYS A 367 13.59 -6.72 -11.34
C LYS A 367 14.08 -5.62 -12.29
N GLU A 368 13.37 -4.49 -12.36
CA GLU A 368 13.70 -3.37 -13.24
C GLU A 368 15.03 -2.72 -12.88
N TYR A 369 15.24 -2.41 -11.59
CA TYR A 369 16.37 -1.60 -11.12
C TYR A 369 17.57 -2.43 -10.68
N ALA A 370 17.35 -3.59 -10.04
CA ALA A 370 18.41 -4.43 -9.50
C ALA A 370 18.68 -5.70 -10.32
N GLY A 371 17.81 -6.03 -11.28
CA GLY A 371 17.97 -7.22 -12.13
C GLY A 371 17.71 -8.55 -11.42
N TYR A 372 17.19 -8.54 -10.19
CA TYR A 372 16.84 -9.76 -9.46
C TYR A 372 15.42 -10.19 -9.79
N ASP A 373 15.24 -11.46 -10.15
CA ASP A 373 13.97 -12.06 -10.55
C ASP A 373 13.52 -13.21 -9.64
N SER A 374 14.27 -13.48 -8.58
CA SER A 374 14.03 -14.58 -7.65
C SER A 374 14.34 -14.17 -6.21
N VAL A 375 13.51 -14.66 -5.27
CA VAL A 375 13.69 -14.44 -3.83
C VAL A 375 14.49 -15.61 -3.24
N GLN A 376 15.62 -15.28 -2.59
CA GLN A 376 16.47 -16.29 -1.96
C GLN A 376 15.89 -16.78 -0.64
N ASP A 377 15.45 -15.87 0.22
CA ASP A 377 14.86 -16.18 1.52
C ASP A 377 13.74 -15.16 1.77
N LEU A 378 12.58 -15.64 2.22
CA LEU A 378 11.44 -14.82 2.62
C LEU A 378 11.07 -15.12 4.07
N TYR A 379 10.86 -14.07 4.85
CA TYR A 379 10.32 -14.16 6.20
C TYR A 379 9.22 -13.12 6.34
N TYR A 380 8.00 -13.58 6.52
CA TYR A 380 6.87 -12.75 6.91
C TYR A 380 6.49 -13.14 8.34
N THR A 381 6.55 -12.17 9.25
CA THR A 381 6.34 -12.45 10.68
C THR A 381 5.50 -11.38 11.34
N ARG A 382 4.76 -11.78 12.37
CA ARG A 382 4.09 -10.85 13.27
C ARG A 382 3.68 -11.54 14.57
N LYS A 383 3.61 -10.77 15.65
CA LYS A 383 2.83 -11.18 16.83
C LYS A 383 1.33 -11.19 16.51
N ASN A 384 0.55 -11.94 17.25
CA ASN A 384 -0.90 -11.80 17.22
C ASN A 384 -1.34 -10.36 17.54
N PHE A 385 -2.37 -9.89 16.84
CA PHE A 385 -2.92 -8.56 17.05
C PHE A 385 -3.68 -8.48 18.38
N LYS A 386 -3.60 -7.32 19.04
CA LYS A 386 -4.44 -7.02 20.20
C LYS A 386 -5.93 -6.90 19.82
N ARG A 387 -6.19 -6.38 18.62
CA ARG A 387 -7.53 -6.14 18.05
C ARG A 387 -7.58 -6.62 16.59
N PRO A 388 -7.61 -7.94 16.34
CA PRO A 388 -7.61 -8.50 14.98
C PRO A 388 -8.82 -8.04 14.15
N GLU A 389 -9.93 -7.68 14.79
CA GLU A 389 -11.15 -7.20 14.13
C GLU A 389 -11.00 -5.84 13.42
N LEU A 390 -9.96 -5.08 13.76
CA LEU A 390 -9.64 -3.80 13.10
C LEU A 390 -8.81 -3.99 11.82
N GLN A 391 -8.25 -5.18 11.61
CA GLN A 391 -7.41 -5.44 10.45
C GLN A 391 -8.25 -5.58 9.19
N VAL A 392 -7.64 -5.26 8.06
CA VAL A 392 -8.27 -5.31 6.74
C VAL A 392 -7.57 -6.35 5.90
N SER A 393 -8.28 -6.89 4.90
CA SER A 393 -7.70 -7.85 3.96
C SER A 393 -6.41 -7.26 3.35
N PRO A 394 -5.31 -8.02 3.27
CA PRO A 394 -5.24 -9.47 3.54
C PRO A 394 -4.80 -9.89 4.95
N HIS A 395 -4.88 -9.00 5.93
CA HIS A 395 -4.29 -9.17 7.27
C HIS A 395 -5.29 -9.50 8.37
N ARG A 396 -6.50 -9.99 8.04
CA ARG A 396 -7.53 -10.29 9.06
C ARG A 396 -7.17 -11.53 9.87
N THR A 397 -6.54 -12.50 9.22
CA THR A 397 -6.17 -13.80 9.80
C THR A 397 -4.82 -14.23 9.24
N PHE A 398 -4.12 -15.11 9.95
CA PHE A 398 -2.84 -15.62 9.45
C PHE A 398 -3.04 -16.53 8.22
N GLU A 399 -4.16 -17.24 8.16
CA GLU A 399 -4.54 -18.09 7.04
C GLU A 399 -4.74 -17.29 5.75
N GLU A 400 -5.33 -16.09 5.84
CA GLU A 400 -5.46 -15.17 4.69
C GLU A 400 -4.08 -14.72 4.18
N GLU A 401 -3.17 -14.36 5.09
CA GLU A 401 -1.80 -13.93 4.77
C GLU A 401 -1.01 -15.06 4.10
N VAL A 402 -1.08 -16.28 4.65
CA VAL A 402 -0.47 -17.50 4.08
C VAL A 402 -1.04 -17.78 2.71
N SER A 403 -2.37 -17.69 2.53
CA SER A 403 -3.01 -17.98 1.25
C SER A 403 -2.56 -17.05 0.12
N ILE A 404 -2.24 -15.79 0.41
CA ILE A 404 -1.70 -14.86 -0.59
C ILE A 404 -0.23 -15.14 -0.86
N LEU A 405 0.55 -15.39 0.19
CA LEU A 405 1.96 -15.70 0.05
C LEU A 405 2.19 -16.99 -0.75
N ASP A 406 1.37 -18.03 -0.54
CA ASP A 406 1.45 -19.29 -1.29
C ASP A 406 1.11 -19.14 -2.79
N GLN A 407 0.30 -18.14 -3.16
CA GLN A 407 0.06 -17.83 -4.58
C GLN A 407 1.30 -17.26 -5.26
N MET A 408 2.14 -16.54 -4.50
CA MET A 408 3.35 -15.89 -5.03
C MET A 408 4.59 -16.78 -4.90
N TYR A 409 4.67 -17.57 -3.83
CA TYR A 409 5.86 -18.33 -3.45
C TYR A 409 5.51 -19.79 -3.15
N PRO A 410 5.50 -20.67 -4.17
CA PRO A 410 5.18 -22.08 -3.96
C PRO A 410 6.21 -22.75 -3.05
N GLY A 411 5.71 -23.57 -2.12
CA GLY A 411 6.56 -24.30 -1.16
C GLY A 411 6.91 -23.52 0.11
N GLY A 412 6.21 -22.42 0.38
CA GLY A 412 6.29 -21.74 1.67
C GLY A 412 5.77 -22.60 2.83
N ARG A 413 6.17 -22.20 4.04
CA ARG A 413 5.85 -22.91 5.28
C ARG A 413 5.41 -21.90 6.33
N ALA A 414 4.24 -22.15 6.91
CA ALA A 414 3.66 -21.36 7.98
C ALA A 414 3.86 -22.05 9.34
N TYR A 415 4.17 -21.27 10.37
CA TYR A 415 4.38 -21.71 11.74
C TYR A 415 3.70 -20.74 12.71
N CYS A 416 3.29 -21.26 13.85
CA CYS A 416 2.83 -20.49 14.99
C CYS A 416 3.68 -20.90 16.20
N MET A 417 4.34 -19.93 16.82
CA MET A 417 5.13 -20.10 18.04
C MET A 417 4.36 -19.52 19.22
N GLY A 418 4.47 -20.16 20.37
CA GLY A 418 3.62 -19.88 21.53
C GLY A 418 2.37 -20.77 21.56
N SER A 419 1.54 -20.57 22.58
CA SER A 419 0.35 -21.40 22.78
C SER A 419 -0.86 -20.80 22.07
N VAL A 420 -1.42 -21.50 21.08
CA VAL A 420 -2.57 -21.06 20.27
C VAL A 420 -3.85 -20.81 21.07
N ASN A 421 -3.97 -21.40 22.26
CA ASN A 421 -5.09 -21.20 23.18
C ASN A 421 -4.84 -20.10 24.23
N ARG A 422 -3.66 -19.46 24.20
CA ARG A 422 -3.29 -18.33 25.04
C ARG A 422 -3.28 -17.05 24.21
N PRO A 423 -3.39 -15.87 24.85
CA PRO A 423 -3.46 -14.60 24.12
C PRO A 423 -2.17 -14.23 23.38
N ASP A 424 -1.06 -14.94 23.57
CA ASP A 424 0.25 -14.55 23.05
C ASP A 424 0.83 -15.65 22.15
N CYS A 425 0.85 -15.38 20.85
CA CYS A 425 1.53 -16.19 19.87
C CYS A 425 2.20 -15.32 18.80
N TRP A 426 3.15 -15.92 18.09
CA TRP A 426 3.94 -15.28 17.06
C TRP A 426 3.94 -16.12 15.79
N TYR A 427 3.53 -15.51 14.69
CA TYR A 427 3.32 -16.16 13.41
C TYR A 427 4.51 -15.95 12.50
N LEU A 428 4.86 -16.99 11.74
CA LEU A 428 5.94 -16.98 10.76
C LEU A 428 5.49 -17.69 9.50
N TYR A 429 5.60 -17.01 8.37
CA TYR A 429 5.64 -17.63 7.05
C TYR A 429 7.05 -17.48 6.47
N THR A 430 7.61 -18.57 5.95
CA THR A 430 8.94 -18.54 5.34
C THR A 430 9.06 -19.39 4.09
N VAL A 431 9.91 -18.93 3.18
CA VAL A 431 10.35 -19.64 1.99
C VAL A 431 11.87 -19.60 1.98
N SER A 432 12.49 -20.78 2.05
CA SER A 432 13.92 -20.95 1.80
C SER A 432 14.07 -22.10 0.81
N PRO A 433 14.41 -21.84 -0.46
CA PRO A 433 14.63 -22.86 -1.45
C PRO A 433 15.72 -23.81 -0.97
N GLY A 434 15.35 -25.04 -0.59
CA GLY A 434 16.28 -26.13 -0.34
C GLY A 434 17.20 -26.33 -1.53
N ARG A 435 18.45 -26.74 -1.28
CA ARG A 435 19.14 -27.60 -2.25
C ARG A 435 18.19 -28.78 -2.50
N SER A 436 17.52 -28.81 -3.65
CA SER A 436 16.69 -29.94 -4.04
C SER A 436 17.51 -31.23 -3.86
N ARG A 437 17.17 -32.03 -2.84
CA ARG A 437 17.71 -33.38 -2.65
C ARG A 437 16.84 -34.44 -3.32
N TYR A 438 15.80 -34.05 -4.06
CA TYR A 438 14.90 -34.97 -4.75
C TYR A 438 14.55 -34.45 -6.13
N HIS A 439 15.41 -34.74 -7.12
CA HIS A 439 15.00 -35.03 -8.50
C HIS A 439 16.18 -35.70 -9.22
N PRO A 440 16.22 -37.05 -9.31
CA PRO A 440 17.29 -37.73 -10.05
C PRO A 440 17.19 -37.64 -11.57
N ASN A 441 16.14 -37.07 -12.18
CA ASN A 441 15.93 -37.16 -13.63
C ASN A 441 15.12 -35.99 -14.20
N ALA A 442 15.72 -34.81 -14.35
CA ALA A 442 15.22 -33.81 -15.30
C ALA A 442 16.40 -33.32 -16.15
N ALA A 443 16.21 -33.42 -17.46
CA ALA A 443 17.24 -33.44 -18.48
C ALA A 443 18.05 -32.15 -18.57
N ARG A 444 19.33 -32.34 -18.91
CA ARG A 444 20.26 -31.31 -19.42
C ARG A 444 19.59 -30.52 -20.55
N GLN A 445 19.27 -29.26 -20.32
CA GLN A 445 19.21 -28.26 -21.38
C GLN A 445 20.27 -27.19 -21.10
N ASN A 446 21.10 -27.00 -22.11
CA ASN A 446 22.26 -26.11 -22.12
C ASN A 446 21.81 -24.65 -22.00
N LEU A 447 22.08 -24.03 -20.86
CA LEU A 447 22.17 -22.57 -20.72
C LEU A 447 23.65 -22.20 -20.51
N PRO A 448 24.12 -21.08 -21.09
CA PRO A 448 25.54 -20.73 -21.08
C PRO A 448 26.02 -20.48 -19.66
N HIS A 449 27.05 -21.23 -19.26
CA HIS A 449 27.78 -21.04 -18.02
C HIS A 449 28.39 -19.64 -17.95
N ASN A 450 27.82 -18.76 -17.13
CA ASN A 450 28.56 -17.65 -16.54
C ASN A 450 28.02 -17.27 -15.15
N ARG A 451 28.87 -17.50 -14.14
CA ARG A 451 28.94 -16.80 -12.84
C ARG A 451 27.78 -16.89 -11.83
N LEU A 452 27.20 -18.06 -11.60
CA LEU A 452 26.62 -18.36 -10.28
C LEU A 452 27.70 -19.05 -9.43
N GLY A 453 28.52 -18.24 -8.76
CA GLY A 453 29.36 -18.72 -7.67
C GLY A 453 28.49 -19.43 -6.63
N LYS A 454 29.02 -20.45 -5.96
CA LYS A 454 28.38 -21.07 -4.80
C LYS A 454 27.88 -19.94 -3.89
N ALA A 455 26.56 -19.80 -3.72
CA ALA A 455 26.00 -18.82 -2.80
C ALA A 455 26.47 -19.18 -1.39
N HIS A 456 27.54 -18.54 -0.92
CA HIS A 456 27.89 -18.49 0.48
C HIS A 456 26.78 -17.67 1.16
N ARG A 457 26.10 -18.25 2.15
CA ARG A 457 25.20 -17.48 3.01
C ARG A 457 26.09 -16.67 3.95
N GLU A 458 25.83 -15.37 4.07
CA GLU A 458 26.55 -14.57 5.04
C GLU A 458 26.05 -14.91 6.46
N PRO A 459 26.91 -14.82 7.49
CA PRO A 459 26.47 -14.92 8.88
C PRO A 459 25.40 -13.84 9.13
N ASP A 460 24.26 -14.23 9.68
CA ASP A 460 23.12 -13.34 9.87
C ASP A 460 22.38 -13.72 11.15
N GLN A 461 21.92 -12.71 11.88
CA GLN A 461 21.14 -12.89 13.08
C GLN A 461 20.17 -11.73 13.26
N THR A 462 18.99 -11.99 13.77
CA THR A 462 17.98 -10.96 14.04
C THR A 462 17.37 -11.23 15.40
N LEU A 463 17.47 -10.24 16.28
CA LEU A 463 16.82 -10.21 17.59
C LEU A 463 15.60 -9.29 17.49
N GLU A 464 14.43 -9.76 17.93
CA GLU A 464 13.31 -8.90 18.29
C GLU A 464 12.91 -9.07 19.76
N VAL A 465 12.58 -7.95 20.40
CA VAL A 465 12.00 -7.89 21.73
C VAL A 465 10.70 -7.09 21.63
N LEU A 466 9.56 -7.79 21.77
CA LEU A 466 8.21 -7.23 21.64
C LEU A 466 7.63 -7.09 23.05
N MET A 467 7.38 -5.87 23.48
CA MET A 467 7.13 -5.49 24.87
C MET A 467 5.73 -4.92 25.04
N MET A 468 5.01 -5.35 26.07
CA MET A 468 3.61 -4.98 26.32
C MET A 468 3.42 -4.57 27.77
N ASN A 469 2.38 -3.77 28.02
CA ASN A 469 1.99 -3.31 29.35
C ASN A 469 3.18 -2.62 30.03
N LEU A 470 3.63 -1.52 29.44
CA LEU A 470 4.86 -0.84 29.82
C LEU A 470 4.68 0.08 31.03
N ASP A 471 5.78 0.34 31.73
CA ASP A 471 5.83 1.28 32.85
C ASP A 471 5.41 2.70 32.41
N PRO A 472 4.28 3.23 32.93
CA PRO A 472 3.79 4.56 32.54
C PRO A 472 4.80 5.68 32.79
N GLU A 473 5.64 5.57 33.82
CA GLU A 473 6.68 6.57 34.13
C GLU A 473 7.80 6.59 33.10
N LYS A 474 7.98 5.51 32.34
CA LYS A 474 8.91 5.44 31.22
C LYS A 474 8.23 5.86 29.91
N MET A 475 6.96 5.51 29.74
CA MET A 475 6.20 5.87 28.53
C MET A 475 5.96 7.38 28.40
N LYS A 476 5.93 8.13 29.51
CA LYS A 476 5.75 9.59 29.51
C LYS A 476 6.76 10.34 28.64
N TRP A 477 7.98 9.82 28.47
CA TRP A 477 9.01 10.47 27.65
C TRP A 477 8.65 10.56 26.16
N PHE A 478 7.67 9.79 25.70
CA PHE A 478 7.26 9.71 24.30
C PHE A 478 5.97 10.50 24.01
N TYR A 479 5.57 11.38 24.94
CA TYR A 479 4.54 12.39 24.73
C TYR A 479 5.20 13.75 24.45
N LYS A 480 4.71 14.47 23.44
CA LYS A 480 5.28 15.77 23.05
C LYS A 480 5.14 16.85 24.12
N GLU A 481 4.16 16.70 25.01
CA GLU A 481 3.99 17.59 26.16
C GLU A 481 5.14 17.46 27.19
N VAL A 482 5.79 16.30 27.27
CA VAL A 482 6.89 16.02 28.21
C VAL A 482 8.26 16.20 27.54
N CYS A 483 8.40 15.68 26.32
CA CYS A 483 9.60 15.82 25.49
C CYS A 483 9.19 16.48 24.18
N PRO A 484 9.46 17.78 23.98
CA PRO A 484 9.08 18.49 22.75
C PRO A 484 9.78 18.00 21.48
N THR A 485 10.89 17.25 21.60
CA THR A 485 11.68 16.76 20.45
C THR A 485 12.03 15.29 20.60
N ALA A 486 12.10 14.58 19.46
CA ALA A 486 12.47 13.17 19.40
C ALA A 486 13.86 12.92 20.02
N ALA A 487 14.85 13.76 19.70
CA ALA A 487 16.19 13.68 20.28
C ALA A 487 16.22 13.79 21.82
N GLU A 488 15.31 14.57 22.41
CA GLU A 488 15.18 14.67 23.87
C GLU A 488 14.58 13.39 24.45
N ALA A 489 13.53 12.84 23.82
CA ALA A 489 12.96 11.54 24.19
C ALA A 489 14.01 10.42 24.12
N THR A 490 14.82 10.38 23.06
CA THR A 490 15.93 9.43 22.87
C THR A 490 16.93 9.46 24.02
N LYS A 491 17.39 10.65 24.41
CA LYS A 491 18.39 10.82 25.49
C LYS A 491 17.82 10.53 26.88
N LYS A 492 16.60 11.02 27.17
CA LYS A 492 15.95 10.86 28.49
C LYS A 492 15.53 9.43 28.75
N SER A 493 15.01 8.73 27.75
CA SER A 493 14.70 7.30 27.84
C SER A 493 15.95 6.43 27.93
N GLY A 494 17.07 6.87 27.37
CA GLY A 494 18.31 6.10 27.32
C GLY A 494 18.43 5.17 26.11
N ILE A 495 17.61 5.38 25.08
CA ILE A 495 17.68 4.67 23.81
C ILE A 495 19.07 4.83 23.18
N ASP A 496 19.68 6.02 23.30
CA ASP A 496 21.03 6.34 22.82
C ASP A 496 22.14 5.45 23.43
N ARG A 497 21.84 4.75 24.53
CA ARG A 497 22.81 3.91 25.27
C ARG A 497 22.55 2.41 25.12
N LEU A 498 21.52 1.99 24.37
CA LEU A 498 21.19 0.56 24.19
C LEU A 498 22.30 -0.19 23.43
N ILE A 499 22.67 0.37 22.27
CA ILE A 499 23.82 -0.05 21.46
C ILE A 499 24.65 1.21 21.18
N PRO A 500 25.86 1.34 21.75
CA PRO A 500 26.74 2.48 21.52
C PRO A 500 27.14 2.63 20.05
N ASP A 501 27.51 3.86 19.66
CA ASP A 501 28.05 4.23 18.34
C ASP A 501 27.11 4.03 17.14
N VAL A 502 25.80 3.93 17.41
CA VAL A 502 24.76 3.88 16.39
C VAL A 502 24.33 5.29 15.98
N MET A 503 24.27 5.55 14.68
CA MET A 503 23.68 6.77 14.13
C MET A 503 22.16 6.68 14.19
N ILE A 504 21.54 7.59 14.93
CA ILE A 504 20.09 7.58 15.19
C ILE A 504 19.37 8.60 14.29
N ASP A 505 18.33 8.14 13.62
CA ASP A 505 17.31 8.93 12.93
C ASP A 505 15.98 8.68 13.67
N ASP A 506 15.53 9.67 14.43
CA ASP A 506 14.36 9.57 15.31
C ASP A 506 13.24 10.53 14.91
N PHE A 507 12.01 10.10 15.19
CA PHE A 507 10.81 10.88 14.95
C PHE A 507 9.80 10.69 16.08
N GLN A 508 9.11 11.77 16.42
CA GLN A 508 8.10 11.78 17.46
C GLN A 508 6.76 12.26 16.89
N PHE A 509 5.72 11.46 17.12
CA PHE A 509 4.39 11.66 16.57
C PHE A 509 3.53 12.59 17.43
N ASP A 510 2.47 13.14 16.83
CA ASP A 510 1.50 14.01 17.51
C ASP A 510 0.24 13.22 17.89
N PRO A 511 -0.25 13.33 19.15
CA PRO A 511 0.36 14.01 20.29
C PRO A 511 1.46 13.20 21.00
N CYS A 512 1.54 11.90 20.71
CA CYS A 512 2.48 10.96 21.32
C CYS A 512 2.85 9.84 20.34
N GLY A 513 3.87 9.07 20.70
CA GLY A 513 4.43 8.00 19.89
C GLY A 513 5.83 8.35 19.40
N TYR A 514 6.65 7.32 19.18
CA TYR A 514 8.04 7.51 18.79
C TYR A 514 8.52 6.36 17.91
N SER A 515 9.29 6.69 16.88
CA SER A 515 9.97 5.73 16.00
C SER A 515 11.42 6.14 15.80
N MET A 516 12.32 5.17 15.70
CA MET A 516 13.70 5.46 15.32
C MET A 516 14.34 4.33 14.52
N ASN A 517 15.30 4.71 13.70
CA ASN A 517 16.25 3.81 13.05
C ASN A 517 17.66 4.13 13.53
N GLY A 518 18.43 3.08 13.71
CA GLY A 518 19.83 3.15 14.09
C GLY A 518 20.70 2.41 13.10
N LEU A 519 21.75 3.05 12.55
CA LEU A 519 22.74 2.39 11.68
C LEU A 519 24.13 2.38 12.31
N MET A 520 24.85 1.25 12.23
CA MET A 520 26.19 1.11 12.80
C MET A 520 27.25 1.00 11.71
N ARG A 521 28.05 2.06 11.50
CA ARG A 521 29.07 2.09 10.42
C ARG A 521 30.15 1.01 10.54
N SER A 522 30.47 0.57 11.75
CA SER A 522 31.48 -0.48 11.97
C SER A 522 30.98 -1.90 11.67
N VAL A 523 29.67 -2.07 11.46
CA VAL A 523 29.03 -3.34 11.12
C VAL A 523 28.28 -3.14 9.80
N PRO A 524 28.85 -3.56 8.66
CA PRO A 524 28.19 -3.44 7.37
C PRO A 524 26.77 -4.01 7.40
N GLY A 525 25.77 -3.21 7.02
CA GLY A 525 24.36 -3.62 7.08
C GLY A 525 23.78 -3.80 8.50
N GLY A 526 24.49 -3.35 9.53
CA GLY A 526 24.08 -3.38 10.93
C GLY A 526 23.05 -2.30 11.24
N TYR A 527 21.86 -2.70 11.72
CA TYR A 527 20.76 -1.82 12.07
C TYR A 527 20.13 -2.16 13.42
N MET A 528 19.46 -1.17 13.99
CA MET A 528 18.43 -1.36 15.00
C MET A 528 17.22 -0.47 14.70
N THR A 529 16.05 -0.85 15.18
CA THR A 529 14.85 -0.02 15.09
C THR A 529 13.99 -0.18 16.33
N ILE A 530 13.33 0.92 16.72
CA ILE A 530 12.43 0.96 17.87
C ILE A 530 11.15 1.70 17.49
N HIS A 531 10.00 1.11 17.84
CA HIS A 531 8.68 1.73 17.68
C HIS A 531 7.89 1.66 18.98
N ILE A 532 7.31 2.78 19.37
CA ILE A 532 6.70 2.99 20.68
C ILE A 532 5.28 3.56 20.53
N THR A 533 4.32 2.82 21.06
CA THR A 533 2.95 3.24 21.30
C THR A 533 2.79 3.39 22.83
N PRO A 534 2.83 4.62 23.38
CA PRO A 534 2.95 4.84 24.81
C PRO A 534 1.63 4.80 25.59
N GLU A 535 0.48 4.80 24.91
CA GLU A 535 -0.84 4.87 25.53
C GLU A 535 -1.10 3.71 26.49
N PRO A 536 -1.52 3.96 27.75
CA PRO A 536 -1.55 2.94 28.80
C PRO A 536 -2.49 1.76 28.48
N GLU A 537 -3.59 2.02 27.77
CA GLU A 537 -4.59 1.00 27.42
C GLU A 537 -4.06 -0.05 26.45
N PHE A 538 -3.04 0.29 25.65
CA PHE A 538 -2.48 -0.59 24.62
C PHE A 538 -0.98 -0.36 24.40
N SER A 539 -0.28 -0.04 25.47
CA SER A 539 1.14 0.28 25.42
C SER A 539 1.94 -0.88 24.81
N TYR A 540 2.76 -0.54 23.83
CA TYR A 540 3.53 -1.49 23.04
C TYR A 540 4.87 -0.87 22.62
N VAL A 541 5.94 -1.64 22.77
CA VAL A 541 7.26 -1.29 22.23
C VAL A 541 7.82 -2.48 21.46
N SER A 542 8.30 -2.25 20.25
CA SER A 542 9.13 -3.21 19.53
C SER A 542 10.56 -2.71 19.45
N PHE A 543 11.52 -3.59 19.75
CA PHE A 543 12.94 -3.41 19.50
C PHE A 543 13.39 -4.50 18.54
N GLU A 544 14.11 -4.16 17.49
CA GLU A 544 14.68 -5.12 16.54
C GLU A 544 16.11 -4.73 16.18
N THR A 545 17.00 -5.70 16.03
CA THR A 545 18.37 -5.46 15.56
C THR A 545 19.00 -6.72 14.94
N ASN A 546 19.88 -6.51 13.96
CA ASN A 546 20.81 -7.54 13.49
C ASN A 546 22.25 -7.30 13.95
N ILE A 547 22.52 -6.27 14.77
CA ILE A 547 23.88 -5.92 15.19
C ILE A 547 24.42 -7.04 16.11
N PRO A 548 25.55 -7.68 15.77
CA PRO A 548 26.17 -8.70 16.60
C PRO A 548 26.47 -8.18 18.02
N GLN A 549 26.08 -8.95 19.03
CA GLN A 549 26.38 -8.62 20.42
C GLN A 549 27.33 -9.64 21.04
N LYS A 550 28.19 -9.18 21.95
CA LYS A 550 28.99 -10.06 22.81
C LYS A 550 28.11 -10.88 23.76
N SER A 551 27.04 -10.26 24.27
CA SER A 551 26.05 -10.87 25.15
C SER A 551 24.67 -10.30 24.80
N TYR A 552 23.84 -11.11 24.13
CA TYR A 552 22.44 -10.75 23.90
C TYR A 552 21.65 -10.69 25.20
N LYS A 553 22.03 -11.46 26.22
CA LYS A 553 21.45 -11.36 27.57
C LYS A 553 21.58 -9.93 28.11
N ASP A 554 22.76 -9.33 28.01
CA ASP A 554 23.01 -7.97 28.52
C ASP A 554 22.26 -6.92 27.70
N LEU A 555 22.20 -7.09 26.37
CA LEU A 555 21.41 -6.20 25.52
C LEU A 555 19.92 -6.26 25.87
N ILE A 556 19.35 -7.45 25.98
CA ILE A 556 17.94 -7.65 26.33
C ILE A 556 17.67 -7.07 27.72
N SER A 557 18.56 -7.31 28.71
CA SER A 557 18.44 -6.69 30.04
C SER A 557 18.42 -5.17 29.97
N ARG A 558 19.26 -4.54 29.14
CA ARG A 558 19.22 -3.08 28.92
C ARG A 558 17.90 -2.64 28.29
N VAL A 559 17.45 -3.31 27.22
CA VAL A 559 16.18 -2.99 26.52
C VAL A 559 14.99 -3.09 27.48
N VAL A 560 14.84 -4.21 28.18
CA VAL A 560 13.76 -4.44 29.15
C VAL A 560 13.85 -3.43 30.31
N SER A 561 15.05 -3.10 30.79
CA SER A 561 15.22 -2.07 31.82
C SER A 561 14.86 -0.67 31.31
N THR A 562 15.12 -0.35 30.05
CA THR A 562 14.78 0.95 29.43
C THR A 562 13.29 1.18 29.32
N PHE A 563 12.49 0.13 29.08
CA PHE A 563 11.06 0.27 28.81
C PHE A 563 10.13 -0.28 29.92
N GLY A 564 10.64 -1.13 30.82
CA GLY A 564 9.91 -1.69 31.95
C GLY A 564 8.61 -2.41 31.59
N PRO A 565 8.61 -3.37 30.65
CA PRO A 565 7.40 -4.12 30.31
C PRO A 565 6.97 -5.07 31.43
N GLN A 566 5.66 -5.27 31.61
CA GLN A 566 5.16 -6.38 32.45
C GLN A 566 5.23 -7.72 31.72
N GLN A 567 5.25 -7.71 30.39
CA GLN A 567 5.38 -8.90 29.56
C GLN A 567 6.20 -8.59 28.31
N PHE A 568 7.04 -9.53 27.87
CA PHE A 568 7.69 -9.42 26.56
C PHE A 568 7.88 -10.78 25.87
N VAL A 569 7.82 -10.74 24.54
CA VAL A 569 8.16 -11.85 23.65
C VAL A 569 9.54 -11.60 23.06
N LEU A 570 10.36 -12.65 23.04
CA LEU A 570 11.67 -12.68 22.43
C LEU A 570 11.61 -13.57 21.18
N THR A 571 12.07 -13.06 20.04
CA THR A 571 12.39 -13.88 18.86
C THR A 571 13.85 -13.68 18.49
N PHE A 572 14.52 -14.78 18.16
CA PHE A 572 15.91 -14.73 17.72
C PHE A 572 16.14 -15.69 16.57
N PHE A 573 16.42 -15.12 15.41
CA PHE A 573 16.90 -15.83 14.24
C PHE A 573 18.42 -15.84 14.25
N LYS A 574 19.00 -17.00 13.97
CA LYS A 574 20.44 -17.15 13.83
C LYS A 574 20.77 -18.08 12.67
N SER A 575 21.62 -17.64 11.76
CA SER A 575 22.08 -18.51 10.68
C SER A 575 22.96 -19.65 11.23
N LEU A 576 22.96 -20.79 10.54
CA LEU A 576 23.78 -21.95 10.92
C LEU A 576 25.28 -21.76 10.63
N GLU A 577 25.66 -20.67 9.96
CA GLU A 577 27.04 -20.33 9.62
C GLU A 577 27.58 -19.30 10.67
N ASN A 578 28.37 -19.79 11.64
CA ASN A 578 29.09 -19.08 12.72
C ASN A 578 28.31 -18.59 13.99
N GLY A 579 28.72 -19.12 15.15
CA GLY A 579 29.26 -18.35 16.29
C GLY A 579 28.37 -17.59 17.28
N ALA A 580 27.20 -17.04 16.91
CA ALA A 580 26.42 -16.20 17.82
C ALA A 580 25.35 -17.00 18.58
N ASN A 581 25.47 -17.20 19.89
CA ASN A 581 24.42 -17.85 20.70
C ASN A 581 23.85 -16.85 21.70
N ILE A 582 22.54 -16.91 21.94
CA ILE A 582 21.98 -16.38 23.19
C ILE A 582 22.44 -17.31 24.32
N GLY A 583 23.64 -17.10 24.85
CA GLY A 583 24.10 -17.74 26.09
C GLY A 583 24.13 -19.27 26.13
N VAL A 584 24.30 -19.96 25.00
CA VAL A 584 24.37 -21.43 24.98
C VAL A 584 25.74 -21.87 25.50
N GLU A 585 25.81 -22.20 26.79
CA GLU A 585 26.60 -23.37 27.19
C GLU A 585 25.99 -24.57 26.46
N GLU A 586 26.83 -25.36 25.76
CA GLU A 586 26.47 -26.29 24.69
C GLU A 586 25.44 -27.39 25.02
N ASP A 587 24.87 -27.46 26.23
CA ASP A 587 24.23 -28.68 26.71
C ASP A 587 22.72 -28.64 27.01
N ASN A 588 21.96 -27.52 26.99
CA ASN A 588 20.57 -27.56 27.52
C ASN A 588 19.46 -26.70 26.88
N TYR A 589 19.66 -26.02 25.74
CA TYR A 589 18.55 -25.28 25.07
C TYR A 589 17.84 -24.22 25.96
N SER A 590 18.54 -23.67 26.96
CA SER A 590 17.96 -22.73 27.93
C SER A 590 18.04 -21.28 27.44
N VAL A 591 16.93 -20.54 27.51
CA VAL A 591 16.91 -19.09 27.30
C VAL A 591 17.39 -18.33 28.56
N PRO A 592 17.88 -17.08 28.46
CA PRO A 592 18.37 -16.36 29.61
C PRO A 592 17.27 -16.09 30.64
N GLN A 593 17.53 -16.46 31.89
CA GLN A 593 16.68 -16.03 33.00
C GLN A 593 17.03 -14.60 33.41
N TYR A 594 15.99 -13.82 33.71
CA TYR A 594 16.08 -12.46 34.26
C TYR A 594 15.41 -12.48 35.63
N SER A 595 16.04 -11.90 36.65
CA SER A 595 15.59 -12.03 38.06
C SER A 595 14.14 -11.62 38.29
N ASP A 596 13.64 -10.70 37.49
CA ASP A 596 12.32 -10.09 37.67
C ASP A 596 11.24 -10.76 36.78
N TYR A 597 11.62 -11.74 35.95
CA TYR A 597 10.72 -12.34 34.95
C TYR A 597 10.76 -13.87 34.99
N ASP A 598 9.58 -14.47 34.98
CA ASP A 598 9.40 -15.88 34.73
C ASP A 598 9.33 -16.15 33.22
N VAL A 599 9.81 -17.32 32.81
CA VAL A 599 9.72 -17.80 31.43
C VAL A 599 8.52 -18.73 31.33
N ASP A 600 7.46 -18.26 30.69
CA ASP A 600 6.20 -18.99 30.56
C ASP A 600 6.21 -20.04 29.44
N ASP A 601 6.92 -19.73 28.34
CA ASP A 601 6.99 -20.59 27.16
C ASP A 601 8.34 -20.40 26.46
N VAL A 602 8.89 -21.49 25.93
CA VAL A 602 10.11 -21.53 25.13
C VAL A 602 9.90 -22.54 24.00
N GLN A 603 10.09 -22.08 22.77
CA GLN A 603 10.03 -22.93 21.59
C GLN A 603 11.26 -22.67 20.72
N ILE A 604 11.93 -23.75 20.32
CA ILE A 604 13.11 -23.69 19.45
C ILE A 604 12.79 -24.48 18.18
N CYS A 605 12.88 -23.81 17.04
CA CYS A 605 12.58 -24.38 15.74
C CYS A 605 13.83 -24.35 14.85
N ARG A 606 14.18 -25.50 14.27
CA ARG A 606 15.23 -25.58 13.25
C ARG A 606 14.61 -25.35 11.88
N LEU A 607 14.84 -24.17 11.32
CA LEU A 607 14.43 -23.79 9.97
C LEU A 607 15.57 -24.11 8.99
N GLN A 608 15.30 -23.91 7.70
CA GLN A 608 16.29 -24.21 6.68
C GLN A 608 17.41 -23.14 6.65
N GLY A 609 18.48 -23.42 7.38
CA GLY A 609 19.65 -22.55 7.47
C GLY A 609 19.58 -21.50 8.57
N TYR A 610 18.53 -21.53 9.39
CA TYR A 610 18.40 -20.70 10.60
C TYR A 610 17.87 -21.54 11.76
N ASP A 611 18.36 -21.26 12.95
CA ASP A 611 17.70 -21.63 14.20
C ASP A 611 16.86 -20.44 14.67
N LEU A 612 15.60 -20.71 15.03
CA LEU A 612 14.66 -19.74 15.58
C LEU A 612 14.40 -20.09 17.05
N THR A 613 14.63 -19.14 17.94
CA THR A 613 14.21 -19.21 19.34
C THR A 613 13.05 -18.25 19.57
N TYR A 614 11.97 -18.75 20.17
CA TYR A 614 10.85 -18.00 20.71
C TYR A 614 10.82 -18.17 22.23
N ALA A 615 10.61 -17.10 22.97
CA ALA A 615 10.34 -17.18 24.40
C ALA A 615 9.38 -16.08 24.87
N LEU A 616 8.49 -16.45 25.79
CA LEU A 616 7.53 -15.55 26.44
C LEU A 616 7.94 -15.34 27.90
N TYR A 617 8.08 -14.07 28.29
CA TYR A 617 8.45 -13.67 29.63
C TYR A 617 7.33 -12.84 30.26
N ASN A 618 6.99 -13.14 31.52
CA ASN A 618 6.09 -12.34 32.33
C ASN A 618 6.82 -11.90 33.59
N ARG A 619 6.60 -10.66 34.00
CA ARG A 619 7.17 -10.15 35.24
C ARG A 619 6.54 -10.91 36.42
N PHE A 620 7.36 -11.29 37.39
CA PHE A 620 6.91 -11.94 38.61
C PHE A 620 5.77 -11.10 39.24
N PRO A 621 4.63 -11.70 39.66
CA PRO A 621 3.61 -10.93 40.35
C PRO A 621 4.21 -10.37 41.64
N SER A 622 4.19 -9.04 41.77
CA SER A 622 4.48 -8.33 43.03
C SER A 622 3.43 -8.62 44.08
#